data_AF-A0A8X7QTC7-F1
#
_entry.id   AF-A0A8X7QTC7-F1
#
_cell.length_a   1.000
_cell.length_b   1.000
_cell.length_c   1.000
_cell.angle_alpha   90.00
_cell.angle_beta   90.00
_cell.angle_gamma   90.00
#
_symmetry.space_group_name_H-M   'P 1'
#
loop_
_entity.id
_entity.type
_entity.pdbx_description
1 polymer ?
#
loop_
_entity_poly.entity_id
_entity_poly.type
_entity_poly.pdbx_seq_one_letter_code
_entity_poly.pdbx_strand_id
1 'polypeptide(L)'
;MVGVTGVVQASPSGISPPMGNGHLPTKNEDESARVKHLLTAIAPIFSLVAPRFQFKGANKRGIPVSRDPEALLAKYSDPLVYTGPIRVRTGHEILRITGYLTRNFKSITVPFFVLHGTEDKVTDPLASQDLYNQAPSVFKDIKLYEGFLHDLLFEPEREEVGRDIIDWMMKRLDDVIGSSAGLW
;
A
#
# COMPACT_ATOMS: atom_id res chain seq x y z
N MET A 1 -8.07 1.45 -5.92
CA MET A 1 -6.62 1.49 -5.62
C MET A 1 -6.15 0.04 -5.55
N VAL A 2 -5.18 -0.39 -6.35
CA VAL A 2 -4.75 -1.81 -6.38
C VAL A 2 -3.64 -1.99 -5.35
N GLY A 3 -4.02 -2.39 -4.14
CA GLY A 3 -3.09 -2.91 -3.15
C GLY A 3 -2.50 -4.23 -3.65
N VAL A 4 -1.18 -4.29 -3.77
CA VAL A 4 -0.49 -5.55 -4.08
C VAL A 4 0.01 -6.13 -2.78
N THR A 5 -0.60 -7.25 -2.45
CA THR A 5 -0.13 -8.19 -1.45
C THR A 5 1.21 -8.77 -1.90
N GLY A 6 2.30 -8.07 -1.58
CA GLY A 6 3.51 -8.78 -1.18
C GLY A 6 3.22 -9.38 0.18
N VAL A 7 3.29 -10.69 0.33
CA VAL A 7 3.21 -11.32 1.66
C VAL A 7 4.39 -10.78 2.49
N VAL A 8 4.11 -9.83 3.39
CA VAL A 8 4.97 -9.52 4.52
C VAL A 8 4.41 -10.32 5.68
N GLN A 9 5.09 -11.42 6.00
CA GLN A 9 4.74 -12.24 7.15
C GLN A 9 5.06 -11.45 8.42
N ALA A 10 4.02 -11.03 9.15
CA ALA A 10 4.19 -10.40 10.46
C ALA A 10 4.83 -11.40 11.45
N SER A 11 5.91 -10.97 12.10
CA SER A 11 6.60 -11.76 13.13
C SER A 11 5.75 -11.84 14.41
N PRO A 12 5.67 -12.99 15.11
CA PRO A 12 4.93 -13.14 16.37
C PRO A 12 5.44 -12.28 17.54
N SER A 13 6.52 -11.52 17.35
CA SER A 13 7.26 -10.82 18.42
C SER A 13 6.95 -9.32 18.54
N GLY A 14 6.08 -8.74 17.71
CA GLY A 14 5.69 -7.31 17.82
C GLY A 14 6.83 -6.30 17.56
N ILE A 15 7.94 -6.74 16.97
CA ILE A 15 9.06 -5.89 16.56
C ILE A 15 9.10 -5.90 15.04
N SER A 16 8.93 -4.73 14.42
CA SER A 16 9.13 -4.56 12.98
C SER A 16 10.58 -4.90 12.61
N PRO A 17 10.82 -5.81 11.65
CA PRO A 17 12.17 -6.05 11.20
C PRO A 17 12.71 -4.76 10.56
N PRO A 18 14.01 -4.43 10.73
CA PRO A 18 14.61 -3.37 9.94
C PRO A 18 14.39 -3.70 8.46
N MET A 19 13.93 -2.73 7.67
CA MET A 19 13.62 -2.89 6.23
C MET A 19 14.67 -3.79 5.55
N GLY A 20 14.29 -5.05 5.32
CA GLY A 20 15.24 -6.15 5.22
C GLY A 20 14.76 -7.21 4.26
N ASN A 21 14.88 -6.92 2.97
CA ASN A 21 15.33 -7.89 1.96
C ASN A 21 14.52 -9.18 1.74
N GLY A 22 13.23 -9.28 2.08
CA GLY A 22 12.37 -10.39 1.60
C GLY A 22 12.94 -11.80 1.80
N HIS A 23 13.61 -12.04 2.93
CA HIS A 23 14.25 -13.32 3.19
C HIS A 23 13.21 -14.41 3.46
N LEU A 24 13.05 -15.34 2.53
CA LEU A 24 12.55 -16.68 2.84
C LEU A 24 13.64 -17.40 3.64
N PRO A 25 13.31 -18.17 4.69
CA PRO A 25 14.31 -18.90 5.45
C PRO A 25 14.87 -20.00 4.54
N THR A 26 16.11 -19.83 4.08
CA THR A 26 16.85 -20.86 3.37
C THR A 26 18.22 -20.99 4.01
N LYS A 27 18.64 -22.25 4.20
CA LYS A 27 20.01 -22.57 4.60
C LYS A 27 20.91 -22.01 3.50
N ASN A 28 21.83 -21.11 3.86
CA ASN A 28 22.91 -20.53 3.05
C ASN A 28 22.59 -19.17 2.37
N GLU A 29 23.12 -18.09 2.97
CA GLU A 29 22.92 -16.69 2.55
C GLU A 29 23.43 -16.39 1.13
N ASP A 30 24.48 -17.08 0.67
CA ASP A 30 25.05 -16.95 -0.67
C ASP A 30 24.13 -17.50 -1.77
N GLU A 31 23.36 -18.55 -1.47
CA GLU A 31 22.40 -19.15 -2.41
C GLU A 31 21.17 -18.23 -2.56
N SER A 32 20.68 -17.69 -1.44
CA SER A 32 19.62 -16.68 -1.40
C SER A 32 19.97 -15.43 -2.22
N ALA A 33 21.21 -14.93 -2.10
CA ALA A 33 21.68 -13.80 -2.90
C ALA A 33 21.68 -14.11 -4.41
N ARG A 34 22.20 -15.27 -4.83
CA ARG A 34 22.23 -15.68 -6.24
C ARG A 34 20.84 -15.84 -6.83
N VAL A 35 19.93 -16.48 -6.10
CA VAL A 35 18.52 -16.63 -6.49
C VAL A 35 17.86 -15.26 -6.60
N LYS A 36 18.10 -14.36 -5.64
CA LYS A 36 17.57 -12.99 -5.66
C LYS A 36 18.06 -12.20 -6.87
N HIS A 37 19.36 -12.27 -7.19
CA HIS A 37 19.93 -11.59 -8.37
C HIS A 37 19.40 -12.16 -9.69
N LEU A 38 19.29 -13.49 -9.79
CA LEU A 38 18.74 -14.16 -10.96
C LEU A 38 17.26 -13.80 -11.18
N LEU A 39 16.45 -13.86 -10.13
CA LEU A 39 15.05 -13.47 -10.18
C LEU A 39 14.88 -12.00 -10.57
N THR A 40 15.71 -11.11 -10.00
CA THR A 40 15.67 -9.68 -10.32
C THR A 40 16.07 -9.40 -11.78
N ALA A 41 17.01 -10.17 -12.35
CA ALA A 41 17.42 -10.02 -13.74
C ALA A 41 16.40 -10.61 -14.73
N ILE A 42 15.77 -11.74 -14.39
CA ILE A 42 14.82 -12.43 -15.29
C ILE A 42 13.42 -11.82 -15.23
N ALA A 43 12.98 -11.32 -14.07
CA ALA A 43 11.61 -10.81 -13.91
C ALA A 43 11.21 -9.71 -14.91
N PRO A 44 12.05 -8.70 -15.24
CA PRO A 44 11.71 -7.70 -16.26
C PRO A 44 11.56 -8.31 -17.66
N ILE A 45 12.42 -9.27 -18.02
CA ILE A 45 12.40 -9.95 -19.31
C ILE A 45 11.15 -10.84 -19.41
N PHE A 46 10.86 -11.61 -18.36
CA PHE A 46 9.67 -12.46 -18.30
C PHE A 46 8.37 -11.62 -18.30
N SER A 47 8.39 -10.45 -17.66
CA SER A 47 7.30 -9.48 -17.69
C SER A 47 7.03 -8.91 -19.09
N LEU A 48 8.06 -8.81 -19.94
CA LEU A 48 7.92 -8.40 -21.34
C LEU A 48 7.39 -9.54 -22.23
N VAL A 49 7.90 -10.76 -22.04
CA VAL A 49 7.62 -11.93 -22.89
C VAL A 49 6.26 -12.58 -22.56
N ALA A 50 5.88 -12.63 -21.29
CA ALA A 50 4.65 -13.27 -20.81
C ALA A 50 3.82 -12.32 -19.91
N PRO A 51 3.45 -11.11 -20.38
CA PRO A 51 2.87 -10.06 -19.54
C PRO A 51 1.52 -10.43 -18.92
N ARG A 52 0.74 -11.25 -19.63
CA ARG A 52 -0.59 -11.73 -19.20
C ARG A 52 -0.53 -12.99 -18.36
N PHE A 53 0.65 -13.60 -18.20
CA PHE A 53 0.80 -14.80 -17.39
C PHE A 53 0.41 -14.52 -15.94
N GLN A 54 -0.13 -15.55 -15.30
CA GLN A 54 -0.68 -15.49 -13.96
C GLN A 54 -0.07 -16.61 -13.15
N PHE A 55 0.70 -16.25 -12.12
CA PHE A 55 1.14 -17.24 -11.14
C PHE A 55 -0.04 -17.54 -10.22
N LYS A 56 -0.52 -18.79 -10.24
CA LYS A 56 -1.40 -19.30 -9.19
C LYS A 56 -0.55 -19.57 -7.95
N GLY A 57 -0.25 -18.51 -7.18
CA GLY A 57 0.37 -18.63 -5.86
C GLY A 57 -0.57 -19.30 -4.85
N ALA A 58 0.01 -20.00 -3.87
CA ALA A 58 -0.61 -20.99 -2.98
C ALA A 58 -1.72 -20.49 -2.00
N ASN A 59 -2.16 -19.23 -2.07
CA ASN A 59 -3.17 -18.72 -1.14
C ASN A 59 -4.58 -18.92 -1.70
N LYS A 60 -5.25 -20.00 -1.28
CA LYS A 60 -6.61 -20.35 -1.72
C LYS A 60 -7.70 -19.46 -1.13
N ARG A 61 -7.38 -18.63 -0.13
CA ARG A 61 -8.27 -17.62 0.49
C ARG A 61 -7.55 -16.27 0.41
N GLY A 62 -8.25 -15.24 -0.07
CA GLY A 62 -7.69 -13.89 -0.16
C GLY A 62 -7.26 -13.35 1.22
N ILE A 63 -6.33 -12.39 1.22
CA ILE A 63 -5.97 -11.66 2.43
C ILE A 63 -7.18 -10.80 2.84
N PRO A 64 -7.62 -10.82 4.12
CA PRO A 64 -8.73 -10.01 4.57
C PRO A 64 -8.36 -8.52 4.44
N VAL A 65 -9.26 -7.75 3.83
CA VAL A 65 -9.06 -6.33 3.52
C VAL A 65 -9.94 -5.41 4.37
N SER A 66 -10.94 -5.95 5.05
CA SER A 66 -11.83 -5.23 5.99
C SER A 66 -12.31 -6.22 7.07
N ARG A 67 -12.67 -5.70 8.24
CA ARG A 67 -13.32 -6.46 9.33
C ARG A 67 -14.82 -6.69 9.09
N ASP A 68 -15.45 -5.95 8.17
CA ASP A 68 -16.89 -6.04 7.90
C ASP A 68 -17.21 -7.17 6.88
N PRO A 69 -17.84 -8.28 7.30
CA PRO A 69 -18.16 -9.39 6.40
C PRO A 69 -19.20 -9.03 5.33
N GLU A 70 -20.13 -8.11 5.60
CA GLU A 70 -21.14 -7.67 4.63
C GLU A 70 -20.50 -6.82 3.54
N ALA A 71 -19.58 -5.91 3.91
CA ALA A 71 -18.81 -5.13 2.95
C ALA A 71 -17.92 -6.02 2.06
N LEU A 72 -17.29 -7.05 2.64
CA LEU A 72 -16.52 -8.04 1.88
C LEU A 72 -17.41 -8.84 0.92
N LEU A 73 -18.60 -9.26 1.35
CA LEU A 73 -19.55 -9.97 0.50
C LEU A 73 -20.00 -9.08 -0.67
N ALA A 74 -20.38 -7.84 -0.39
CA ALA A 74 -20.75 -6.86 -1.41
C ALA A 74 -19.61 -6.68 -2.43
N LYS A 75 -18.37 -6.47 -1.97
CA LYS A 75 -17.18 -6.34 -2.82
C LYS A 75 -16.97 -7.56 -3.73
N TYR A 76 -16.95 -8.76 -3.17
CA TYR A 76 -16.56 -9.95 -3.91
C TYR A 76 -17.70 -10.61 -4.69
N SER A 77 -18.95 -10.18 -4.47
CA SER A 77 -20.10 -10.55 -5.30
C SER A 77 -20.26 -9.67 -6.54
N ASP A 78 -19.59 -8.51 -6.61
CA ASP A 78 -19.64 -7.62 -7.77
C ASP A 78 -18.88 -8.24 -8.97
N PRO A 79 -19.56 -8.48 -10.12
CA PRO A 79 -18.93 -9.08 -11.30
C PRO A 79 -17.83 -8.19 -11.93
N LEU A 80 -17.78 -6.90 -11.58
CA LEU A 80 -16.72 -5.98 -12.03
C LEU A 80 -15.44 -6.11 -11.19
N VAL A 81 -15.50 -6.75 -10.02
CA VAL A 81 -14.33 -6.97 -9.19
C VAL A 81 -13.52 -8.15 -9.72
N TYR A 82 -12.28 -7.85 -10.12
CA TYR A 82 -11.34 -8.88 -10.53
C TYR A 82 -10.81 -9.67 -9.32
N THR A 83 -11.21 -10.93 -9.22
CA THR A 83 -10.82 -11.85 -8.12
C THR A 83 -9.74 -12.86 -8.52
N GLY A 84 -9.22 -12.75 -9.75
CA GLY A 84 -8.18 -13.65 -10.24
C GLY A 84 -6.77 -13.27 -9.74
N PRO A 85 -5.78 -14.14 -10.00
CA PRO A 85 -4.39 -13.88 -9.64
C PRO A 85 -3.81 -12.64 -10.36
N ILE A 86 -2.96 -11.88 -9.66
CA ILE A 86 -2.23 -10.75 -10.24
C ILE A 86 -1.42 -11.21 -11.45
N ARG A 87 -1.53 -10.45 -12.55
CA ARG A 87 -0.74 -10.70 -13.76
C ARG A 87 0.72 -10.30 -13.54
N VAL A 88 1.65 -11.02 -14.14
CA VAL A 88 3.10 -10.77 -13.99
C VAL A 88 3.46 -9.33 -14.28
N ARG A 89 2.97 -8.76 -15.39
CA ARG A 89 3.29 -7.37 -15.75
C ARG A 89 2.77 -6.38 -14.71
N THR A 90 1.57 -6.61 -14.19
CA THR A 90 0.99 -5.79 -13.13
C THR A 90 1.87 -5.82 -11.88
N GLY A 91 2.24 -7.02 -11.40
CA GLY A 91 3.13 -7.16 -10.25
C GLY A 91 4.49 -6.48 -10.46
N HIS A 92 5.09 -6.63 -11.64
CA HIS A 92 6.34 -5.96 -11.99
C HIS A 92 6.23 -4.43 -11.94
N GLU A 93 5.18 -3.85 -12.53
CA GLU A 93 4.99 -2.40 -12.52
C GLU A 93 4.72 -1.86 -11.12
N ILE A 94 4.00 -2.60 -10.26
CA ILE A 94 3.83 -2.20 -8.86
C ILE A 94 5.17 -2.15 -8.13
N LEU A 95 6.01 -3.19 -8.23
CA LEU A 95 7.33 -3.17 -7.60
C LEU A 95 8.20 -2.03 -8.12
N ARG A 96 8.17 -1.81 -9.44
CA ARG A 96 8.91 -0.73 -10.09
C ARG A 96 8.47 0.64 -9.60
N ILE A 97 7.16 0.93 -9.58
CA ILE A 97 6.65 2.24 -9.18
C ILE A 97 6.81 2.48 -7.68
N THR A 98 6.60 1.47 -6.82
CA THR A 98 6.87 1.59 -5.38
C THR A 98 8.32 1.95 -5.12
N GLY A 99 9.27 1.23 -5.75
CA GLY A 99 10.70 1.56 -5.61
C GLY A 99 11.05 2.96 -6.13
N TYR A 100 10.41 3.40 -7.21
CA TYR A 100 10.57 4.78 -7.70
C TYR A 100 10.04 5.80 -6.69
N LEU A 101 8.83 5.62 -6.16
CA LEU A 101 8.20 6.55 -5.22
C LEU A 101 9.02 6.68 -3.93
N THR A 102 9.44 5.58 -3.31
CA THR A 102 10.21 5.60 -2.06
C THR A 102 11.52 6.38 -2.20
N ARG A 103 12.20 6.29 -3.35
CA ARG A 103 13.43 7.07 -3.61
C ARG A 103 13.16 8.57 -3.85
N ASN A 104 11.93 8.94 -4.15
CA ASN A 104 11.54 10.28 -4.57
C ASN A 104 10.56 10.96 -3.60
N PHE A 105 10.32 10.44 -2.38
CA PHE A 105 9.41 11.09 -1.44
C PHE A 105 9.78 12.55 -1.16
N LYS A 106 11.08 12.86 -1.15
CA LYS A 106 11.59 14.23 -0.95
C LYS A 106 11.23 15.22 -2.07
N SER A 107 10.69 14.77 -3.20
CA SER A 107 10.19 15.66 -4.25
C SER A 107 8.70 15.98 -4.12
N ILE A 108 7.99 15.39 -3.15
CA ILE A 108 6.54 15.55 -2.98
C ILE A 108 6.26 16.82 -2.18
N THR A 109 5.87 17.89 -2.89
CA THR A 109 5.56 19.20 -2.32
C THR A 109 4.06 19.53 -2.30
N VAL A 110 3.24 18.74 -2.99
CA VAL A 110 1.79 18.96 -3.07
C VAL A 110 1.12 18.66 -1.73
N PRO A 111 0.01 19.34 -1.37
CA PRO A 111 -0.77 18.98 -0.20
C PRO A 111 -1.28 17.53 -0.27
N PHE A 112 -1.22 16.79 0.83
CA PHE A 112 -1.72 15.41 0.86
C PHE A 112 -2.19 14.96 2.26
N PHE A 113 -3.09 13.98 2.28
CA PHE A 113 -3.52 13.30 3.50
C PHE A 113 -3.29 11.80 3.35
N VAL A 114 -2.61 11.19 4.32
CA VAL A 114 -2.40 9.75 4.35
C VAL A 114 -3.30 9.13 5.42
N LEU A 115 -4.06 8.12 5.03
CA LEU A 115 -4.90 7.32 5.92
C LEU A 115 -4.46 5.86 5.80
N HIS A 116 -4.22 5.19 6.93
CA HIS A 116 -3.76 3.79 6.91
C HIS A 116 -4.24 3.01 8.14
N GLY A 117 -4.61 1.74 7.99
CA GLY A 117 -4.95 0.87 9.11
C GLY A 117 -3.72 0.15 9.69
N THR A 118 -3.51 0.15 11.00
CA THR A 118 -2.28 -0.42 11.59
C THR A 118 -2.14 -1.93 11.38
N GLU A 119 -3.25 -2.63 11.10
CA GLU A 119 -3.29 -4.06 10.88
C GLU A 119 -3.38 -4.45 9.39
N ASP A 120 -3.20 -3.50 8.47
CA ASP A 120 -3.17 -3.77 7.03
C ASP A 120 -2.15 -4.88 6.69
N LYS A 121 -2.62 -5.92 6.00
CA LYS A 121 -1.82 -7.07 5.54
C LYS A 121 -1.50 -7.01 4.04
N VAL A 122 -1.97 -5.96 3.36
CA VAL A 122 -1.79 -5.70 1.94
C VAL A 122 -0.69 -4.65 1.72
N THR A 123 -0.71 -3.56 2.47
CA THR A 123 0.33 -2.52 2.44
C THR A 123 0.91 -2.23 3.82
N ASP A 124 2.12 -1.65 3.86
CA ASP A 124 2.86 -1.41 5.10
C ASP A 124 2.59 0.02 5.64
N PRO A 125 2.04 0.18 6.86
CA PRO A 125 1.82 1.48 7.46
C PRO A 125 3.12 2.26 7.72
N LEU A 126 4.26 1.58 7.92
CA LEU A 126 5.55 2.24 8.08
C LEU A 126 5.98 2.98 6.80
N ALA A 127 5.72 2.40 5.62
CA ALA A 127 6.00 3.07 4.35
C ALA A 127 5.16 4.33 4.16
N SER A 128 3.94 4.35 4.72
CA SER A 128 3.07 5.53 4.74
C SER A 128 3.60 6.61 5.69
N GLN A 129 4.12 6.20 6.85
CA GLN A 129 4.81 7.10 7.77
C GLN A 129 6.09 7.68 7.16
N ASP A 130 6.86 6.88 6.42
CA ASP A 130 8.05 7.33 5.69
C ASP A 130 7.73 8.39 4.65
N LEU A 131 6.65 8.22 3.88
CA LEU A 131 6.15 9.24 2.95
C LEU A 131 5.87 10.54 3.70
N TYR A 132 5.08 10.47 4.77
CA TYR A 132 4.75 11.64 5.58
C TYR A 132 6.00 12.33 6.11
N ASN A 133 6.96 11.58 6.66
CA ASN A 133 8.17 12.13 7.27
C ASN A 133 9.10 12.78 6.24
N GLN A 134 9.26 12.16 5.06
CA GLN A 134 10.27 12.58 4.09
C GLN A 134 9.80 13.64 3.09
N ALA A 135 8.49 13.71 2.81
CA ALA A 135 7.95 14.67 1.85
C ALA A 135 8.01 16.11 2.39
N PRO A 136 8.55 17.10 1.65
CA PRO A 136 8.61 18.49 2.09
C PRO A 136 7.29 19.27 1.95
N SER A 137 6.16 18.60 1.69
CA SER A 137 4.85 19.25 1.62
C SER A 137 4.54 20.02 2.91
N VAL A 138 4.08 21.25 2.76
CA VAL A 138 3.75 22.17 3.87
C VAL A 138 2.40 21.80 4.47
N PHE A 139 1.42 21.44 3.64
CA PHE A 139 0.08 21.06 4.08
C PHE A 139 -0.07 19.55 3.92
N LYS A 140 0.39 18.80 4.91
CA LYS A 140 0.27 17.34 4.94
C LYS A 140 -0.21 16.85 6.28
N ASP A 141 -0.96 15.76 6.27
CA ASP A 141 -1.41 15.08 7.47
C ASP A 141 -1.33 13.56 7.32
N ILE A 142 -1.32 12.84 8.44
CA ILE A 142 -1.37 11.38 8.49
C ILE A 142 -2.22 10.91 9.67
N LYS A 143 -3.15 9.99 9.42
CA LYS A 143 -3.93 9.30 10.47
C LYS A 143 -3.78 7.78 10.32
N LEU A 144 -3.27 7.15 11.36
CA LEU A 144 -3.18 5.69 11.48
C LEU A 144 -4.35 5.20 12.34
N TYR A 145 -5.20 4.33 11.80
CA TYR A 145 -6.35 3.77 12.50
C TYR A 145 -5.97 2.44 13.15
N GLU A 146 -5.97 2.44 14.48
CA GLU A 146 -5.56 1.27 15.26
C GLU A 146 -6.50 0.08 15.04
N GLY A 147 -5.96 -1.06 14.63
CA GLY A 147 -6.70 -2.31 14.39
C GLY A 147 -7.45 -2.40 13.05
N PHE A 148 -7.37 -1.37 12.20
CA PHE A 148 -8.07 -1.36 10.91
C PHE A 148 -7.24 -2.09 9.85
N LEU A 149 -7.92 -2.69 8.85
CA LEU A 149 -7.30 -3.35 7.71
C LEU A 149 -7.16 -2.40 6.51
N HIS A 150 -7.03 -2.95 5.31
CA HIS A 150 -6.65 -2.24 4.08
C HIS A 150 -7.71 -1.25 3.55
N ASP A 151 -8.96 -1.70 3.44
CA ASP A 151 -10.05 -0.95 2.80
C ASP A 151 -10.77 -0.11 3.86
N LEU A 152 -10.17 1.00 4.29
CA LEU A 152 -10.70 1.83 5.39
C LEU A 152 -12.16 2.29 5.21
N LEU A 153 -12.58 2.59 3.97
CA LEU A 153 -13.96 2.99 3.69
C LEU A 153 -14.95 1.80 3.70
N PHE A 154 -14.45 0.57 3.87
CA PHE A 154 -15.24 -0.65 4.01
C PHE A 154 -15.16 -1.20 5.44
N GLU A 155 -14.46 -0.53 6.35
CA GLU A 155 -14.45 -0.86 7.77
C GLU A 155 -15.81 -0.51 8.43
N PRO A 156 -16.17 -1.13 9.57
CA PRO A 156 -17.40 -0.78 10.29
C PRO A 156 -17.52 0.72 10.59
N GLU A 157 -16.40 1.39 10.86
CA GLU A 157 -16.27 2.81 11.16
C GLU A 157 -16.06 3.69 9.91
N ARG A 158 -16.37 3.20 8.70
CA ARG A 158 -16.19 3.93 7.43
C ARG A 158 -16.73 5.37 7.41
N GLU A 159 -17.80 5.65 8.17
CA GLU A 159 -18.39 6.99 8.24
C GLU A 159 -17.47 7.97 8.99
N GLU A 160 -16.70 7.48 9.97
CA GLU A 160 -15.64 8.29 10.60
C GLU A 160 -14.52 8.57 9.61
N VAL A 161 -14.02 7.55 8.93
CA VAL A 161 -12.98 7.68 7.91
C VAL A 161 -13.41 8.68 6.82
N GLY A 162 -14.66 8.57 6.35
CA GLY A 162 -15.23 9.50 5.38
C GLY A 162 -15.30 10.95 5.89
N ARG A 163 -15.70 11.14 7.16
CA ARG A 163 -15.68 12.47 7.78
C ARG A 163 -14.27 13.04 7.88
N ASP A 164 -13.28 12.24 8.30
CA ASP A 164 -11.89 12.72 8.38
C ASP A 164 -11.37 13.23 7.04
N ILE A 165 -11.69 12.53 5.94
CA ILE A 165 -11.33 12.96 4.57
C ILE A 165 -11.97 14.32 4.26
N ILE A 166 -13.27 14.45 4.49
CA ILE A 166 -14.02 15.68 4.21
C ILE A 166 -13.47 16.83 5.06
N ASP A 167 -13.28 16.61 6.35
CA ASP A 167 -12.78 17.62 7.29
C ASP A 167 -11.37 18.09 6.89
N TRP A 168 -10.49 17.19 6.46
CA TRP A 168 -9.18 17.56 5.95
C TRP A 168 -9.28 18.42 4.68
N MET A 169 -10.17 18.06 3.76
CA MET A 169 -10.42 18.85 2.55
C MET A 169 -10.97 20.25 2.88
N MET A 170 -11.90 20.35 3.82
CA MET A 170 -12.47 21.63 4.27
C MET A 170 -11.41 22.52 4.91
N LYS A 171 -10.57 21.97 5.81
CA LYS A 171 -9.42 22.69 6.38
C LYS A 171 -8.51 23.26 5.30
N ARG A 172 -8.27 22.52 4.23
CA ARG A 172 -7.45 22.97 3.11
C ARG A 172 -8.11 24.11 2.33
N LEU A 173 -9.41 24.03 2.08
CA LEU A 173 -10.16 25.09 1.40
C LEU A 173 -10.15 26.38 2.21
N ASP A 174 -10.39 26.27 3.52
CA ASP A 174 -10.38 27.43 4.42
C ASP A 174 -9.01 28.11 4.48
N ASP A 175 -7.92 27.33 4.51
CA ASP A 175 -6.54 27.84 4.44
C ASP A 175 -6.26 28.62 3.15
N VAL A 176 -6.76 28.13 2.00
CA VAL A 176 -6.66 28.83 0.71
C VAL A 176 -7.45 30.14 0.73
N ILE A 177 -8.69 30.10 1.22
CA ILE A 177 -9.58 31.27 1.25
C ILE A 177 -9.04 32.32 2.23
N GLY A 178 -8.64 31.93 3.43
CA GLY A 178 -8.05 32.82 4.44
C GLY A 178 -6.76 33.49 3.95
N SER A 179 -5.91 32.76 3.23
CA SER A 179 -4.71 33.32 2.61
C SER A 179 -5.01 34.35 1.51
N SER A 180 -6.14 34.20 0.79
CA SER A 180 -6.55 35.13 -0.27
C SER A 180 -7.25 36.40 0.24
N ALA A 181 -7.85 36.35 1.43
CA ALA A 181 -8.56 37.48 2.04
C ALA A 181 -7.62 38.55 2.64
N GLY A 182 -6.34 38.22 2.87
CA GLY A 182 -5.33 39.15 3.39
C GLY A 182 -4.58 39.97 2.34
N LEU A 183 -4.99 39.90 1.06
CA LEU A 183 -4.30 40.53 -0.07
C LEU A 183 -5.07 41.71 -0.71
N TRP A 184 -6.13 42.20 -0.06
CA TRP A 184 -6.93 43.36 -0.51
C TRP A 184 -7.00 44.43 0.56
#